data_AF-A0A3N5KWT5-F1
#
_entry.id   AF-A0A3N5KWT5-F1
#
_cell.length_a   1.000
_cell.length_b   1.000
_cell.length_c   1.000
_cell.angle_alpha   90.00
_cell.angle_beta   90.00
_cell.angle_gamma   90.00
#
_symmetry.space_group_name_H-M   'P 1'
#
loop_
_entity.id
_entity.type
_entity.pdbx_description
1 polymer ?
#
loop_
_entity_poly.entity_id
_entity_poly.type
_entity_poly.pdbx_seq_one_letter_code
_entity_poly.pdbx_strand_id
1 'polypeptide(L)'
;MRFVLFATALGIALGAESDPREIVRQSLLNDEAVKPAMASDYCFTERTRTQNLGQDGQVRTVTLRTRDMCASEFQRRRERYRKAVREIPDAFLFRLVGVEQVNSRPAFVIEATPRAGYQPVDRYSKLYTQLKAKLWIDQADSRWVKLEAEVLNTVSIGWILLRVHKGSRVRLTQELINA
;
A
#
# COMPACT_ATOMS: atom_id res chain seq x y z
N MET A 1 -1.05 -49.21 27.95
CA MET A 1 -1.02 -48.68 26.57
C MET A 1 -1.05 -47.17 26.63
N ARG A 2 -0.08 -46.52 25.96
CA ARG A 2 0.13 -45.07 25.85
C ARG A 2 -0.78 -44.51 24.76
N PHE A 3 -1.36 -43.32 24.96
CA PHE A 3 -1.65 -42.27 23.95
C PHE A 3 -2.06 -41.01 24.76
N VAL A 4 -1.09 -40.24 25.27
CA VAL A 4 -0.53 -39.02 24.64
C VAL A 4 -1.61 -38.05 24.16
N LEU A 5 -1.69 -36.95 24.91
CA LEU A 5 -2.38 -35.69 24.65
C LEU A 5 -2.11 -35.13 23.26
N PHE A 6 -3.14 -34.61 22.60
CA PHE A 6 -3.01 -33.44 21.72
C PHE A 6 -4.03 -32.39 22.15
N ALA A 7 -3.75 -31.77 23.30
CA ALA A 7 -4.27 -30.45 23.61
C ALA A 7 -3.38 -29.45 22.87
N THR A 8 -3.64 -29.22 21.57
CA THR A 8 -3.21 -27.99 20.92
C THR A 8 -4.43 -27.11 20.79
N ALA A 9 -4.72 -26.40 21.87
CA ALA A 9 -5.24 -25.06 21.73
C ALA A 9 -4.26 -24.32 20.81
N LEU A 10 -4.62 -24.14 19.55
CA LEU A 10 -3.99 -23.13 18.72
C LEU A 10 -4.47 -21.80 19.29
N GLY A 11 -3.82 -21.41 20.39
CA GLY A 11 -3.96 -20.11 20.99
C GLY A 11 -3.69 -19.10 19.90
N ILE A 12 -4.75 -18.38 19.54
CA ILE A 12 -4.68 -17.13 18.79
C ILE A 12 -3.60 -16.31 19.49
N ALA A 13 -2.47 -16.09 18.82
CA ALA A 13 -1.48 -15.12 19.24
C ALA A 13 -2.10 -13.72 19.03
N LEU A 14 -3.05 -13.37 19.89
CA LEU A 14 -3.43 -12.00 20.18
C LEU A 14 -2.24 -11.37 20.89
N GLY A 15 -1.66 -10.34 20.27
CA GLY A 15 -0.75 -9.42 20.96
C GLY A 15 0.74 -9.66 20.70
N ALA A 16 1.18 -9.64 19.44
CA ALA A 16 2.29 -8.75 19.16
C ALA A 16 1.66 -7.38 18.98
N GLU A 17 1.99 -6.45 19.86
CA GLU A 17 1.77 -5.02 19.69
C GLU A 17 2.53 -4.60 18.43
N SER A 18 1.95 -4.90 17.26
CA SER A 18 2.63 -4.76 15.98
C SER A 18 2.66 -3.27 15.68
N ASP A 19 3.84 -2.68 15.86
CA ASP A 19 4.06 -1.26 15.56
C ASP A 19 3.59 -1.01 14.13
N PRO A 20 2.53 -0.20 13.91
CA PRO A 20 1.97 0.01 12.58
C PRO A 20 3.01 0.58 11.62
N ARG A 21 4.00 1.33 12.13
CA ARG A 21 5.10 1.83 11.31
C ARG A 21 6.00 0.69 10.83
N GLU A 22 6.26 -0.29 11.68
CA GLU A 22 7.04 -1.48 11.35
C GLU A 22 6.30 -2.39 10.36
N ILE A 23 4.99 -2.59 10.51
CA ILE A 23 4.18 -3.33 9.53
C ILE A 23 4.28 -2.68 8.15
N VAL A 24 4.14 -1.35 8.08
CA VAL A 24 4.30 -0.60 6.83
C VAL A 24 5.72 -0.74 6.28
N ARG A 25 6.74 -0.56 7.12
CA ARG A 25 8.15 -0.69 6.72
C ARG A 25 8.44 -2.07 6.13
N GLN A 26 8.01 -3.14 6.79
CA GLN A 26 8.16 -4.51 6.30
C GLN A 26 7.41 -4.74 4.99
N SER A 27 6.22 -4.16 4.84
CA SER A 27 5.48 -4.25 3.59
C SER A 27 6.18 -3.55 2.43
N LEU A 28 6.75 -2.37 2.67
CA LEU A 28 7.58 -1.67 1.69
C LEU A 28 8.84 -2.47 1.36
N LEU A 29 9.46 -3.10 2.35
CA LEU A 29 10.59 -3.99 2.13
C LEU A 29 10.20 -5.24 1.36
N ASN A 30 9.06 -5.86 1.60
CA ASN A 30 8.59 -7.02 0.84
C ASN A 30 8.20 -6.66 -0.59
N ASP A 31 7.71 -5.44 -0.82
CA ASP A 31 7.47 -4.87 -2.14
C ASP A 31 8.80 -4.54 -2.86
N GLU A 32 9.85 -4.13 -2.13
CA GLU A 32 11.22 -3.95 -2.64
C GLU A 32 11.95 -5.28 -2.82
N ALA A 33 11.66 -6.28 -1.98
CA ALA A 33 12.29 -7.59 -1.88
C ALA A 33 11.48 -8.69 -2.57
N VAL A 34 10.59 -8.34 -3.51
CA VAL A 34 10.17 -9.28 -4.55
C VAL A 34 11.45 -9.80 -5.20
N LYS A 35 11.93 -10.92 -4.68
CA LYS A 35 12.96 -11.73 -5.30
C LYS A 35 12.37 -12.17 -6.63
N PRO A 36 13.11 -12.07 -7.74
CA PRO A 36 12.82 -12.86 -8.91
C PRO A 36 13.11 -14.32 -8.53
N ALA A 37 12.22 -14.94 -7.75
CA ALA A 37 12.12 -16.39 -7.71
C ALA A 37 11.58 -16.92 -9.05
N MET A 38 11.07 -16.02 -9.90
CA MET A 38 10.74 -16.25 -11.29
C MET A 38 11.71 -15.42 -12.13
N ALA A 39 12.39 -16.07 -13.06
CA ALA A 39 13.49 -15.55 -13.88
C ALA A 39 13.18 -14.19 -14.52
N SER A 40 14.25 -13.50 -14.98
CA SER A 40 14.24 -12.24 -15.76
C SER A 40 13.15 -12.13 -16.84
N ASP A 41 12.59 -13.25 -17.32
CA ASP A 41 11.59 -13.35 -18.38
C ASP A 41 10.15 -13.52 -17.88
N TYR A 42 9.92 -13.50 -16.56
CA TYR A 42 8.59 -13.65 -15.97
C TYR A 42 7.79 -12.35 -16.12
N CYS A 43 6.64 -12.46 -16.78
CA CYS A 43 5.64 -11.40 -16.89
C CYS A 43 4.42 -11.83 -16.06
N PHE A 44 4.02 -11.00 -15.10
CA PHE A 44 2.81 -11.21 -14.31
C PHE A 44 1.73 -10.23 -14.72
N THR A 45 0.47 -10.65 -14.59
CA THR A 45 -0.66 -9.77 -14.87
C THR A 45 -1.02 -9.00 -13.60
N GLU A 46 -0.71 -7.71 -13.57
CA GLU A 46 -1.15 -6.80 -12.52
C GLU A 46 -2.53 -6.24 -12.90
N ARG A 47 -3.56 -6.55 -12.09
CA ARG A 47 -4.86 -5.89 -12.20
C ARG A 47 -4.95 -4.78 -11.16
N THR A 48 -4.81 -3.54 -11.62
CA THR A 48 -5.06 -2.34 -10.79
C THR A 48 -6.43 -1.79 -11.11
N ARG A 49 -7.30 -1.71 -10.10
CA ARG A 49 -8.55 -0.94 -10.21
C ARG A 49 -8.35 0.40 -9.52
N THR A 50 -8.25 1.46 -10.30
CA THR A 50 -8.24 2.84 -9.78
C THR A 50 -9.65 3.41 -9.83
N GLN A 51 -10.20 3.78 -8.69
CA GLN A 51 -11.46 4.53 -8.61
C GLN A 51 -11.16 5.96 -8.19
N ASN A 52 -11.36 6.92 -9.09
CA ASN A 52 -11.39 8.34 -8.74
C ASN A 52 -12.77 8.65 -8.19
N LEU A 53 -12.84 9.13 -6.95
CA LEU A 53 -14.11 9.48 -6.31
C LEU A 53 -14.32 10.99 -6.39
N GLY A 54 -15.58 11.37 -6.59
CA GLY A 54 -16.03 12.75 -6.45
C GLY A 54 -16.02 13.22 -5.00
N GLN A 55 -16.29 14.50 -4.80
CA GLN A 55 -16.41 15.08 -3.45
C GLN A 55 -17.57 14.45 -2.65
N ASP A 56 -18.58 13.95 -3.35
CA ASP A 56 -19.72 13.18 -2.84
C ASP A 56 -19.39 11.72 -2.49
N GLY A 57 -18.14 11.28 -2.72
CA GLY A 57 -17.73 9.89 -2.52
C GLY A 57 -18.23 8.93 -3.61
N GLN A 58 -18.92 9.42 -4.65
CA GLN A 58 -19.32 8.58 -5.76
C GLN A 58 -18.16 8.32 -6.72
N VAL A 59 -18.14 7.16 -7.34
CA VAL A 59 -17.11 6.79 -8.30
C VAL A 59 -17.31 7.57 -9.59
N ARG A 60 -16.43 8.54 -9.87
CA ARG A 60 -16.47 9.34 -11.10
C ARG A 60 -15.79 8.63 -12.27
N THR A 61 -14.73 7.88 -11.98
CA THR A 61 -14.00 7.15 -13.02
C THR A 61 -13.45 5.87 -12.43
N VAL A 62 -13.75 4.75 -13.07
CA VAL A 62 -13.07 3.48 -12.82
C VAL A 62 -12.10 3.25 -13.96
N THR A 63 -10.81 3.22 -13.67
CA THR A 63 -9.80 2.73 -14.60
C THR A 63 -9.40 1.34 -14.16
N LEU A 64 -9.76 0.34 -14.95
CA LEU A 64 -9.21 -1.01 -14.84
C LEU A 64 -7.97 -1.03 -15.73
N ARG A 65 -6.81 -1.25 -15.14
CA ARG A 65 -5.58 -1.53 -15.89
C ARG A 65 -5.17 -2.96 -15.60
N THR A 66 -5.27 -3.79 -16.62
CA THR A 66 -4.65 -5.11 -16.65
C THR A 66 -3.39 -4.94 -17.49
N ARG A 67 -2.22 -5.08 -16.88
CA ARG A 67 -0.95 -4.95 -17.58
C ARG A 67 -0.11 -6.18 -17.29
N ASP A 68 0.36 -6.80 -18.37
CA ASP A 68 1.44 -7.77 -18.27
C ASP A 68 2.72 -7.00 -17.99
N MET A 69 3.26 -7.21 -16.79
CA MET A 69 4.42 -6.52 -16.30
C MET A 69 5.57 -7.53 -16.26
N CYS A 70 6.47 -7.42 -17.23
CA CYS A 70 7.70 -8.20 -17.19
C CYS A 70 8.64 -7.62 -16.12
N ALA A 71 9.45 -8.49 -15.52
CA ALA A 71 10.31 -8.15 -14.38
C ALA A 71 11.17 -6.90 -14.60
N SER A 72 11.68 -6.69 -15.82
CA SER A 72 12.52 -5.53 -16.17
C SER A 72 11.76 -4.19 -16.18
N GLU A 73 10.50 -4.16 -16.64
CA GLU A 73 9.66 -2.96 -16.60
C GLU A 73 9.27 -2.60 -15.16
N PHE A 74 8.95 -3.62 -14.38
CA PHE A 74 8.66 -3.48 -12.95
C PHE A 74 9.85 -2.88 -12.20
N GLN A 75 11.07 -3.37 -12.48
CA GLN A 75 12.30 -2.91 -11.84
C GLN A 75 12.63 -1.45 -12.19
N ARG A 76 12.50 -1.05 -13.47
CA ARG A 76 12.67 0.36 -13.88
C ARG A 76 11.66 1.30 -13.21
N ARG A 77 10.39 0.87 -13.08
CA ARG A 77 9.36 1.63 -12.37
C ARG A 77 9.70 1.74 -10.89
N ARG A 78 10.15 0.66 -10.25
CA ARG A 78 10.59 0.65 -8.85
C ARG A 78 11.71 1.66 -8.63
N GLU A 79 12.76 1.62 -9.45
CA GLU A 79 13.90 2.54 -9.34
C GLU A 79 13.46 4.00 -9.41
N ARG A 80 12.52 4.33 -10.31
CA ARG A 80 11.97 5.68 -10.47
C ARG A 80 11.30 6.20 -9.20
N TYR A 81 10.60 5.35 -8.45
CA TYR A 81 9.84 5.75 -7.25
C TYR A 81 10.52 5.35 -5.93
N ARG A 82 11.68 4.70 -5.98
CA ARG A 82 12.38 4.14 -4.82
C ARG A 82 12.61 5.16 -3.70
N LYS A 83 13.04 6.38 -4.05
CA LYS A 83 13.28 7.46 -3.09
C LYS A 83 11.98 7.84 -2.36
N ALA A 84 10.94 8.14 -3.13
CA ALA A 84 9.63 8.50 -2.60
C ALA A 84 9.04 7.40 -1.68
N VAL A 85 9.17 6.12 -2.07
CA VAL A 85 8.70 4.98 -1.25
C VAL A 85 9.44 4.90 0.08
N ARG A 86 10.76 5.10 0.09
CA ARG A 86 11.58 5.05 1.30
C ARG A 86 11.26 6.16 2.30
N GLU A 87 10.68 7.26 1.85
CA GLU A 87 10.28 8.37 2.71
C GLU A 87 8.96 8.13 3.43
N ILE A 88 8.13 7.17 2.98
CA ILE A 88 6.81 6.92 3.55
C ILE A 88 6.85 6.71 5.07
N PRO A 89 7.75 5.88 5.65
CA PRO A 89 7.81 5.68 7.09
C PRO A 89 8.15 6.94 7.90
N ASP A 90 8.76 7.96 7.27
CA ASP A 90 9.13 9.23 7.90
C ASP A 90 8.12 10.33 7.61
N ALA A 91 7.40 10.23 6.49
CA ALA A 91 6.44 11.23 6.05
C ALA A 91 5.08 11.13 6.78
N PHE A 92 4.76 9.97 7.34
CA PHE A 92 3.45 9.70 7.93
C PHE A 92 3.54 9.22 9.39
N LEU A 93 2.49 9.52 10.13
CA LEU A 93 2.13 8.86 11.38
C LEU A 93 1.18 7.71 11.05
N PHE A 94 1.45 6.53 11.61
CA PHE A 94 0.68 5.33 11.34
C PHE A 94 -0.14 4.92 12.54
N ARG A 95 -1.36 4.46 12.30
CA ARG A 95 -2.26 3.92 13.32
C ARG A 95 -2.87 2.63 12.80
N LEU A 96 -2.64 1.53 13.51
CA LEU A 96 -3.37 0.29 13.26
C LEU A 96 -4.82 0.49 13.73
N VAL A 97 -5.77 0.37 12.81
CA VAL A 97 -7.20 0.61 13.10
C VAL A 97 -8.03 -0.67 13.12
N GLY A 98 -7.46 -1.80 12.73
CA GLY A 98 -8.10 -3.11 12.83
C GLY A 98 -7.59 -4.11 11.81
N VAL A 99 -8.41 -5.15 11.60
CA VAL A 99 -8.20 -6.19 10.60
C VAL A 99 -9.46 -6.31 9.77
N GLU A 100 -9.32 -6.29 8.46
CA GLU A 100 -10.44 -6.47 7.51
C GLU A 100 -10.08 -7.60 6.53
N GLN A 101 -11.09 -8.33 6.06
CA GLN A 101 -10.88 -9.32 5.01
C GLN A 101 -10.86 -8.64 3.63
N VAL A 102 -9.79 -8.88 2.87
CA VAL A 102 -9.65 -8.45 1.47
C VAL A 102 -9.34 -9.69 0.64
N ASN A 103 -10.14 -9.97 -0.39
CA ASN A 103 -10.01 -11.18 -1.22
C ASN A 103 -9.93 -12.48 -0.39
N SER A 104 -10.78 -12.60 0.64
CA SER A 104 -10.83 -13.73 1.59
C SER A 104 -9.57 -13.96 2.43
N ARG A 105 -8.69 -12.97 2.53
CA ARG A 105 -7.49 -13.00 3.38
C ARG A 105 -7.53 -11.88 4.42
N PRO A 106 -7.12 -12.13 5.68
CA PRO A 106 -7.05 -11.10 6.70
C PRO A 106 -5.93 -10.11 6.38
N ALA A 107 -6.26 -8.82 6.41
CA ALA A 107 -5.31 -7.73 6.20
C ALA A 107 -5.38 -6.72 7.36
N PHE A 108 -4.22 -6.31 7.86
CA PHE A 108 -4.10 -5.17 8.77
C PHE A 108 -4.57 -3.90 8.07
N VAL A 109 -5.40 -3.13 8.74
CA VAL A 109 -5.87 -1.83 8.27
C VAL A 109 -5.09 -0.75 8.99
N ILE A 110 -4.30 0.01 8.24
CA ILE A 110 -3.42 1.04 8.78
C ILE A 110 -3.83 2.38 8.21
N GLU A 111 -4.15 3.32 9.09
CA GLU A 111 -4.29 4.72 8.71
C GLU A 111 -2.92 5.39 8.71
N ALA A 112 -2.69 6.22 7.69
CA ALA A 112 -1.50 7.04 7.53
C ALA A 112 -1.92 8.50 7.40
N THR A 113 -1.47 9.33 8.34
CA THR A 113 -1.70 10.79 8.32
C THR A 113 -0.39 11.54 8.21
N PRO A 114 -0.33 12.71 7.54
CA PRO A 114 0.91 13.46 7.38
C PRO A 114 1.57 13.74 8.73
N ARG A 115 2.88 13.50 8.84
CA ARG A 115 3.65 13.86 10.04
C ARG A 115 3.93 15.36 10.02
N ALA A 116 3.55 16.06 11.09
CA ALA A 116 3.91 17.46 11.26
C ALA A 116 5.44 17.61 11.27
N GLY A 117 5.96 18.61 10.54
CA GLY A 117 7.40 18.87 10.45
C GLY A 117 8.19 17.96 9.52
N TYR A 118 7.57 17.01 8.82
CA TYR A 118 8.22 16.30 7.72
C TYR A 118 8.61 17.29 6.60
N GLN A 119 9.86 17.20 6.13
CA GLN A 119 10.40 18.03 5.06
C GLN A 119 10.52 17.19 3.78
N PRO A 120 9.72 17.48 2.74
CA PRO A 120 9.80 16.80 1.46
C PRO A 120 11.17 16.96 0.82
N VAL A 121 11.79 15.87 0.35
CA VAL A 121 13.10 15.95 -0.32
C VAL A 121 12.97 16.19 -1.83
N ASP A 122 11.78 15.99 -2.39
CA ASP A 122 11.48 16.22 -3.79
C ASP A 122 10.06 16.76 -4.03
N ARG A 123 9.73 17.03 -5.30
CA ARG A 123 8.41 17.57 -5.68
C ARG A 123 7.25 16.61 -5.45
N TYR A 124 7.51 15.30 -5.44
CA TYR A 124 6.47 14.26 -5.31
C TYR A 124 6.13 14.00 -3.84
N SER A 125 7.15 13.96 -2.99
CA SER A 125 7.04 13.87 -1.52
C SER A 125 6.29 15.06 -0.90
N LYS A 126 6.20 16.20 -1.60
CA LYS A 126 5.34 17.32 -1.19
C LYS A 126 3.88 16.87 -1.03
N LEU A 127 3.40 15.91 -1.82
CA LEU A 127 2.05 15.37 -1.68
C LEU A 127 1.82 14.72 -0.32
N TYR A 128 2.84 14.11 0.28
CA TYR A 128 2.69 13.41 1.57
C TYR A 128 2.25 14.36 2.69
N THR A 129 2.59 15.65 2.60
CA THR A 129 2.17 16.66 3.57
C THR A 129 0.67 16.99 3.51
N GLN A 130 -0.02 16.61 2.43
CA GLN A 130 -1.42 16.96 2.17
C GLN A 130 -2.29 15.74 1.82
N LEU A 131 -1.82 14.54 2.13
CA LEU A 131 -2.49 13.29 1.82
C LEU A 131 -2.76 12.53 3.11
N LYS A 132 -3.98 12.03 3.31
CA LYS A 132 -4.19 10.93 4.27
C LYS A 132 -4.51 9.66 3.50
N ALA A 133 -4.16 8.52 4.06
CA ALA A 133 -4.40 7.23 3.44
C ALA A 133 -4.86 6.17 4.44
N LYS A 134 -5.50 5.13 3.92
CA LYS A 134 -5.78 3.87 4.59
C LYS A 134 -5.17 2.77 3.72
N LEU A 135 -4.34 1.93 4.32
CA LEU A 135 -3.60 0.87 3.66
C LEU A 135 -4.02 -0.46 4.27
N TRP A 136 -4.29 -1.45 3.42
CA TRP A 136 -4.54 -2.82 3.83
C TRP A 136 -3.32 -3.66 3.48
N ILE A 137 -2.70 -4.26 4.50
CA ILE A 137 -1.53 -5.12 4.36
C ILE A 137 -1.92 -6.53 4.77
N ASP A 138 -1.82 -7.47 3.84
CA ASP A 138 -2.10 -8.88 4.10
C ASP A 138 -1.21 -9.43 5.23
N GLN A 139 -1.81 -10.16 6.18
CA GLN A 139 -1.09 -10.64 7.36
C GLN A 139 -0.09 -11.76 7.07
N ALA A 140 -0.29 -12.55 6.02
CA ALA A 140 0.56 -13.70 5.70
C ALA A 140 1.75 -13.29 4.83
N ASP A 141 1.54 -12.45 3.81
CA ASP A 141 2.60 -12.06 2.88
C ASP A 141 3.22 -10.68 3.21
N SER A 142 2.62 -9.95 4.17
CA SER A 142 2.95 -8.55 4.45
C SER A 142 2.94 -7.68 3.18
N ARG A 143 2.07 -7.99 2.21
CA ARG A 143 1.93 -7.22 0.97
C ARG A 143 0.73 -6.30 1.07
N TRP A 144 0.84 -5.09 0.53
CA TRP A 144 -0.32 -4.23 0.40
C TRP A 144 -1.27 -4.80 -0.66
N VAL A 145 -2.56 -4.82 -0.34
CA VAL A 145 -3.61 -5.37 -1.22
C VAL A 145 -4.64 -4.31 -1.61
N LYS A 146 -4.74 -3.25 -0.81
CA LYS A 146 -5.65 -2.13 -1.05
C LYS A 146 -5.08 -0.84 -0.45
N LEU A 147 -5.31 0.26 -1.14
CA LEU A 147 -5.01 1.62 -0.70
C LEU A 147 -6.21 2.52 -0.97
N GLU A 148 -6.58 3.31 0.02
CA GLU A 148 -7.49 4.45 -0.15
C GLU A 148 -6.74 5.70 0.26
N ALA A 149 -6.78 6.75 -0.56
CA ALA A 149 -6.09 7.99 -0.28
C ALA A 149 -6.98 9.19 -0.57
N GLU A 150 -6.89 10.22 0.26
CA GLU A 150 -7.64 11.47 0.14
C GLU A 150 -6.69 12.66 0.28
N VAL A 151 -6.81 13.60 -0.64
CA VAL A 151 -6.07 14.85 -0.62
C VAL A 151 -6.78 15.86 0.29
N LEU A 152 -6.09 16.27 1.35
CA LEU A 152 -6.59 17.16 2.40
C LEU A 152 -6.74 18.60 1.92
N ASN A 153 -5.76 19.09 1.15
CA ASN A 153 -5.76 20.42 0.55
C ASN A 153 -5.18 20.37 -0.86
N THR A 154 -5.58 21.33 -1.69
CA THR A 154 -5.10 21.40 -3.07
C THR A 154 -3.58 21.50 -3.14
N VAL A 155 -2.95 20.58 -3.87
CA VAL A 155 -1.49 20.55 -4.07
C VAL A 155 -1.17 20.82 -5.53
N SER A 156 -0.26 21.75 -5.78
CA SER A 156 0.35 21.94 -7.10
C SER A 156 1.73 21.27 -7.13
N ILE A 157 1.96 20.39 -8.10
CA ILE A 157 3.22 19.68 -8.31
C ILE A 157 3.90 20.26 -9.56
N GLY A 158 5.03 20.93 -9.35
CA GLY A 158 5.92 21.42 -10.42
C GLY A 158 5.46 22.68 -11.15
N TRP A 159 6.33 23.16 -12.05
CA TRP A 159 6.14 24.37 -12.87
C TRP A 159 5.16 24.16 -14.05
N ILE A 160 4.72 22.92 -14.33
CA ILE A 160 3.72 22.57 -15.35
C ILE A 160 2.57 21.78 -14.69
N LEU A 161 1.78 22.48 -13.88
CA LEU A 161 0.32 22.32 -13.63
C LEU A 161 -0.29 20.94 -13.30
N LEU A 162 0.40 20.00 -12.65
CA LEU A 162 -0.35 18.91 -11.99
C LEU A 162 -0.93 19.41 -10.66
N ARG A 163 -2.17 19.92 -10.72
CA ARG A 163 -2.94 20.35 -9.55
C ARG A 163 -3.88 19.23 -9.11
N VAL A 164 -3.69 18.73 -7.90
CA VAL A 164 -4.58 17.75 -7.29
C VAL A 164 -5.47 18.48 -6.30
N HIS A 165 -6.78 18.44 -6.52
CA HIS A 165 -7.73 19.24 -5.75
C HIS A 165 -8.00 18.64 -4.37
N LYS A 166 -8.32 19.51 -3.41
CA LYS A 166 -8.88 19.09 -2.11
C LYS A 166 -10.08 18.15 -2.31
N GLY A 167 -10.11 17.09 -1.50
CA GLY A 167 -11.15 16.08 -1.53
C GLY A 167 -11.04 15.10 -2.69
N SER A 168 -10.02 15.21 -3.55
CA SER A 168 -9.73 14.14 -4.51
C SER A 168 -9.41 12.86 -3.75
N ARG A 169 -10.14 11.79 -4.06
CA ARG A 169 -9.89 10.47 -3.48
C ARG A 169 -9.60 9.44 -4.54
N VAL A 170 -8.69 8.55 -4.21
CA VAL A 170 -8.31 7.40 -5.02
C VAL A 170 -8.48 6.15 -4.18
N ARG A 171 -9.11 5.13 -4.76
CA ARG A 171 -9.02 3.76 -4.27
C ARG A 171 -8.24 2.94 -5.27
N LEU A 172 -7.20 2.25 -4.80
CA LEU A 172 -6.43 1.25 -5.53
C LEU A 172 -6.64 -0.09 -4.86
N THR A 173 -6.90 -1.11 -5.66
CA THR A 173 -6.81 -2.52 -5.24
C THR A 173 -5.81 -3.19 -6.16
N GLN A 174 -4.95 -4.02 -5.58
CA GLN A 174 -4.01 -4.84 -6.33
C GLN A 174 -4.38 -6.31 -6.15
N GLU A 175 -4.40 -7.02 -7.27
CA GLU A 175 -4.59 -8.46 -7.32
C GLU A 175 -3.49 -9.05 -8.21
N LEU A 176 -2.71 -9.97 -7.64
CA LEU A 176 -1.72 -10.76 -8.38
C LEU A 176 -2.44 -11.98 -8.96
N ILE A 177 -2.51 -12.03 -10.28
CA ILE A 177 -3.10 -13.16 -11.00
C ILE A 177 -1.92 -13.98 -11.53
N ASN A 178 -1.73 -15.19 -10.99
CA ASN A 178 -0.69 -16.19 -11.35
C ASN A 178 0.72 -16.01 -10.74
N ALA A 179 0.83 -15.69 -9.44
CA ALA A 179 2.11 -15.65 -8.72
C ALA A 179 2.72 -17.04 -8.46
#